data_AF-C3MN36-F1
#
_entry.id   AF-C3MN36-F1
#
_cell.length_a   1.000
_cell.length_b   1.000
_cell.length_c   1.000
_cell.angle_alpha   90.00
_cell.angle_beta   90.00
_cell.angle_gamma   90.00
#
_symmetry.space_group_name_H-M   'P 1'
#
loop_
_entity.id
_entity.type
_entity.pdbx_description
1 polymer ?
#
loop_
_entity_poly.entity_id
_entity_poly.type
_entity_poly.pdbx_seq_one_letter_code
_entity_poly.pdbx_strand_id
1 'polypeptide(L)'
;MSYDDYKLALDAFNKVSNSLKGEARSKFRSRARDMVEEIYTSGFIPTLFYIISKAGLENNDKIDKLTALLNSPSSENVDLGSSDEASYMAYLFVILYYLSERNIIDKKFLIDKLRCNRLEIINTLYELSPIISARIKRYLMAIKRLAEAIIEVR
;
A
#
# COMPACT_ATOMS: atom_id res chain seq x y z
N MET A 1 -18.29 16.69 -2.50
CA MET A 1 -17.74 15.31 -2.44
C MET A 1 -16.49 15.30 -3.29
N SER A 2 -15.31 15.10 -2.70
CA SER A 2 -14.07 15.33 -3.45
C SER A 2 -13.70 14.15 -4.34
N TYR A 3 -13.40 14.42 -5.61
CA TYR A 3 -12.82 13.48 -6.58
C TYR A 3 -11.38 13.07 -6.23
N ASP A 4 -10.83 13.57 -5.12
CA ASP A 4 -9.45 13.39 -4.71
C ASP A 4 -9.05 11.94 -4.45
N ASP A 5 -9.96 11.04 -4.07
CA ASP A 5 -9.60 9.64 -3.78
C ASP A 5 -9.22 8.87 -5.05
N TYR A 6 -9.89 9.13 -6.17
CA TYR A 6 -9.56 8.50 -7.45
C TYR A 6 -8.26 9.07 -8.03
N LYS A 7 -8.04 10.38 -7.90
CA LYS A 7 -6.79 11.02 -8.32
C LYS A 7 -5.61 10.47 -7.51
N LEU A 8 -5.77 10.38 -6.18
CA LEU A 8 -4.74 9.80 -5.31
C LEU A 8 -4.49 8.32 -5.64
N ALA A 9 -5.53 7.54 -5.96
CA ALA A 9 -5.37 6.15 -6.39
C ALA A 9 -4.61 6.05 -7.71
N LEU A 10 -4.84 6.96 -8.65
CA LEU A 10 -4.10 7.00 -9.92
C LEU A 10 -2.61 7.30 -9.67
N ASP A 11 -2.30 8.27 -8.82
CA ASP A 11 -0.93 8.63 -8.46
C ASP A 11 -0.20 7.46 -7.78
N ALA A 12 -0.86 6.80 -6.83
CA ALA A 12 -0.34 5.62 -6.14
C ALA A 12 -0.13 4.45 -7.12
N PHE A 13 -1.10 4.21 -8.00
CA PHE A 13 -1.02 3.12 -8.98
C PHE A 13 0.11 3.33 -9.98
N ASN A 14 0.32 4.56 -10.46
CA ASN A 14 1.43 4.89 -11.35
C ASN A 14 2.77 4.55 -10.72
N LYS A 15 2.96 4.94 -9.45
CA LYS A 15 4.16 4.58 -8.67
C LYS A 15 4.34 3.06 -8.59
N VAL A 16 3.29 2.32 -8.24
CA VAL A 16 3.35 0.85 -8.14
C VAL A 16 3.66 0.19 -9.49
N SER A 17 3.00 0.62 -10.56
CA SER A 17 3.16 0.04 -11.90
C SER A 17 4.59 0.19 -12.40
N ASN A 18 5.19 1.36 -12.14
CA ASN A 18 6.58 1.67 -12.45
C ASN A 18 7.59 0.90 -11.59
N SER A 19 7.19 0.55 -10.37
CA SER A 19 8.03 -0.12 -9.38
C SER A 19 8.06 -1.65 -9.44
N LEU A 20 7.07 -2.28 -10.07
CA LEU A 20 6.94 -3.74 -10.15
C LEU A 20 7.37 -4.29 -11.51
N LYS A 21 8.03 -5.45 -11.50
CA LYS A 21 8.49 -6.15 -12.71
C LYS A 21 7.98 -7.59 -12.78
N GLY A 22 7.84 -8.10 -14.01
CA GLY A 22 7.49 -9.50 -14.26
C GLY A 22 6.21 -9.94 -13.55
N GLU A 23 6.26 -11.12 -12.91
CA GLU A 23 5.10 -11.74 -12.23
C GLU A 23 4.58 -10.95 -11.02
N ALA A 24 5.39 -10.06 -10.45
CA ALA A 24 4.95 -9.25 -9.32
C ALA A 24 3.78 -8.32 -9.70
N ARG A 25 3.69 -7.88 -10.98
CA ARG A 25 2.55 -7.10 -11.48
C ARG A 25 1.25 -7.91 -11.44
N SER A 26 1.27 -9.12 -12.00
CA SER A 26 0.08 -10.00 -12.00
C SER A 26 -0.30 -10.40 -10.57
N LYS A 27 0.67 -10.62 -9.68
CA LYS A 27 0.41 -10.90 -8.27
C LYS A 27 -0.17 -9.69 -7.54
N PHE A 28 0.32 -8.47 -7.82
CA PHE A 28 -0.26 -7.24 -7.26
C PHE A 28 -1.71 -7.06 -7.69
N ARG A 29 -2.05 -7.37 -8.95
CA ARG A 29 -3.44 -7.40 -9.41
C ARG A 29 -4.30 -8.33 -8.56
N SER A 30 -3.83 -9.55 -8.26
CA SER A 30 -4.54 -10.45 -7.34
C SER A 30 -4.67 -9.85 -5.94
N ARG A 31 -3.59 -9.28 -5.37
CA ARG A 31 -3.65 -8.60 -4.06
C ARG A 31 -4.67 -7.47 -4.04
N ALA A 32 -4.72 -6.65 -5.07
CA ALA A 32 -5.67 -5.55 -5.19
C ALA A 32 -7.13 -6.03 -5.29
N ARG A 33 -7.38 -7.24 -5.79
CA ARG A 33 -8.72 -7.83 -5.78
C ARG A 33 -9.09 -8.39 -4.42
N ASP A 34 -8.21 -9.22 -3.86
CA ASP A 34 -8.50 -10.04 -2.68
C ASP A 34 -8.45 -9.21 -1.39
N MET A 35 -7.42 -8.37 -1.22
CA MET A 35 -7.21 -7.61 0.02
C MET A 35 -8.30 -6.57 0.25
N VAL A 36 -8.91 -6.05 -0.82
CA VAL A 36 -10.03 -5.13 -0.71
C VAL A 36 -11.24 -5.81 -0.09
N GLU A 37 -11.53 -7.04 -0.49
CA GLU A 37 -12.62 -7.85 0.06
C GLU A 37 -12.31 -8.31 1.48
N GLU A 38 -11.06 -8.69 1.74
CA GLU A 38 -10.57 -9.11 3.06
C GLU A 38 -10.69 -7.97 4.09
N ILE A 39 -10.35 -6.72 3.71
CA ILE A 39 -10.51 -5.55 4.59
C ILE A 39 -11.97 -5.33 5.00
N TYR A 40 -12.93 -5.60 4.12
CA TYR A 40 -14.36 -5.49 4.49
C TYR A 40 -14.86 -6.65 5.33
N THR A 41 -14.31 -7.84 5.12
CA THR A 41 -14.82 -9.06 5.75
C THR A 41 -14.20 -9.28 7.12
N SER A 42 -12.87 -9.19 7.19
CA SER A 42 -12.07 -9.45 8.40
C SER A 42 -11.67 -8.17 9.14
N GLY A 43 -11.92 -7.00 8.54
CA GLY A 43 -11.57 -5.69 9.09
C GLY A 43 -10.16 -5.23 8.72
N PHE A 44 -9.94 -3.91 8.81
CA PHE A 44 -8.68 -3.30 8.37
C PHE A 44 -7.44 -3.82 9.10
N ILE A 45 -7.50 -3.97 10.42
CA ILE A 45 -6.32 -4.31 11.23
C ILE A 45 -5.82 -5.73 10.98
N PRO A 46 -6.66 -6.79 11.05
CA PRO A 46 -6.20 -8.15 10.75
C PRO A 46 -5.61 -8.28 9.34
N THR A 47 -6.25 -7.67 8.34
CA THR A 47 -5.72 -7.69 6.97
C THR A 47 -4.41 -6.94 6.84
N LEU A 48 -4.25 -5.80 7.54
CA LEU A 48 -3.00 -5.06 7.52
C LEU A 48 -1.85 -5.83 8.16
N PHE A 49 -2.08 -6.53 9.27
CA PHE A 49 -1.07 -7.41 9.87
C PHE A 49 -0.65 -8.52 8.92
N TYR A 50 -1.62 -9.12 8.22
CA TYR A 50 -1.34 -10.10 7.19
C TYR A 50 -0.47 -9.51 6.07
N ILE A 51 -0.81 -8.34 5.54
CA ILE A 51 -0.03 -7.66 4.50
C ILE A 51 1.39 -7.36 4.98
N ILE A 52 1.56 -6.80 6.19
CA ILE A 52 2.87 -6.50 6.78
C ILE A 52 3.71 -7.78 6.91
N SER A 53 3.11 -8.88 7.38
CA SER A 53 3.80 -10.17 7.54
C SER A 53 4.29 -10.77 6.21
N LYS A 54 3.63 -10.45 5.09
CA LYS A 54 3.97 -10.96 3.75
C LYS A 54 4.84 -10.02 2.93
N ALA A 55 4.92 -8.74 3.31
CA ALA A 55 5.78 -7.76 2.65
C ALA A 55 7.28 -7.98 2.95
N GLY A 56 7.61 -8.84 3.92
CA GLY A 56 8.99 -9.19 4.26
C GLY A 56 9.78 -8.03 4.88
N LEU A 57 9.13 -7.21 5.72
CA LEU A 57 9.74 -6.02 6.31
C LEU A 57 10.81 -6.33 7.39
N GLU A 58 11.18 -7.58 7.61
CA GLU A 58 12.34 -7.96 8.41
C GLU A 58 13.68 -7.52 7.80
N ASN A 59 13.74 -7.28 6.48
CA ASN A 59 14.93 -6.79 5.79
C ASN A 59 14.92 -5.25 5.67
N ASN A 60 15.95 -4.59 6.20
CA ASN A 60 16.11 -3.13 6.11
C ASN A 60 16.18 -2.63 4.66
N ASP A 61 16.71 -3.39 3.71
CA ASP A 61 16.75 -3.01 2.29
C ASP A 61 15.33 -2.86 1.72
N LYS A 62 14.39 -3.70 2.15
CA LYS A 62 12.99 -3.61 1.73
C LYS A 62 12.30 -2.41 2.35
N ILE A 63 12.60 -2.11 3.62
CA ILE A 63 12.12 -0.88 4.28
C ILE A 63 12.64 0.36 3.56
N ASP A 64 13.91 0.35 3.15
CA ASP A 64 14.53 1.46 2.44
C ASP A 64 13.89 1.68 1.07
N LYS A 65 13.60 0.61 0.33
CA LYS A 65 12.84 0.68 -0.92
C LYS A 65 11.42 1.21 -0.73
N LEU A 66 10.70 0.73 0.30
CA LEU A 66 9.36 1.21 0.62
C LEU A 66 9.37 2.71 0.98
N THR A 67 10.34 3.13 1.79
CA THR A 67 10.55 4.51 2.20
C THR A 67 10.91 5.40 1.00
N ALA A 68 11.79 4.93 0.13
CA ALA A 68 12.15 5.62 -1.10
C ALA A 68 10.91 5.82 -1.99
N LEU A 69 10.08 4.79 -2.17
CA LEU A 69 8.86 4.88 -2.96
C LEU A 69 7.85 5.88 -2.37
N LEU A 70 7.69 5.91 -1.04
CA LEU A 70 6.87 6.92 -0.35
C LEU A 70 7.36 8.35 -0.61
N ASN A 71 8.67 8.57 -0.68
CA ASN A 71 9.27 9.90 -0.89
C ASN A 71 9.40 10.30 -2.36
N SER A 72 9.45 9.34 -3.26
CA SER A 72 9.64 9.58 -4.68
C SER A 72 8.48 10.37 -5.32
N PRO A 73 8.76 11.26 -6.29
CA PRO A 73 7.72 11.77 -7.19
C PRO A 73 7.22 10.64 -8.10
N SER A 74 6.03 10.77 -8.67
CA SER A 74 5.40 9.72 -9.48
C SER A 74 6.20 9.30 -10.73
N SER A 75 7.18 10.11 -11.15
CA SER A 75 8.05 9.89 -12.30
C SER A 75 9.32 9.08 -11.99
N GLU A 76 9.64 8.84 -10.72
CA GLU A 76 10.87 8.16 -10.31
C GLU A 76 10.63 6.64 -10.14
N ASN A 77 11.55 5.84 -10.68
CA ASN A 77 11.44 4.38 -10.69
C ASN A 77 12.19 3.78 -9.50
N VAL A 78 11.47 3.42 -8.44
CA VAL A 78 12.02 2.62 -7.34
C VAL A 78 11.74 1.14 -7.60
N ASP A 79 12.79 0.31 -7.71
CA ASP A 79 12.62 -1.12 -8.02
C ASP A 79 12.30 -1.95 -6.77
N LEU A 80 11.03 -2.33 -6.63
CA LEU A 80 10.56 -3.22 -5.57
C LEU A 80 10.87 -4.70 -5.87
N GLY A 81 11.25 -5.04 -7.11
CA GLY A 81 11.58 -6.39 -7.54
C GLY A 81 10.42 -7.14 -8.21
N SER A 82 10.62 -8.45 -8.39
CA SER A 82 9.72 -9.35 -9.12
C SER A 82 9.16 -10.51 -8.26
N SER A 83 9.43 -10.51 -6.95
CA SER A 83 8.99 -11.57 -6.03
C SER A 83 7.51 -11.42 -5.64
N ASP A 84 6.95 -12.46 -5.00
CA ASP A 84 5.60 -12.37 -4.41
C ASP A 84 5.56 -11.31 -3.28
N GLU A 85 6.61 -11.24 -2.47
CA GLU A 85 6.76 -10.23 -1.42
C GLU A 85 6.73 -8.80 -1.98
N ALA A 86 7.30 -8.57 -3.17
CA ALA A 86 7.24 -7.27 -3.84
C ALA A 86 5.79 -6.84 -4.10
N SER A 87 4.89 -7.79 -4.43
CA SER A 87 3.47 -7.49 -4.63
C SER A 87 2.76 -7.08 -3.34
N TYR A 88 3.08 -7.72 -2.21
CA TYR A 88 2.58 -7.33 -0.89
C TYR A 88 3.16 -6.00 -0.41
N MET A 89 4.45 -5.76 -0.65
CA MET A 89 5.11 -4.50 -0.33
C MET A 89 4.51 -3.34 -1.14
N ALA A 90 4.19 -3.55 -2.42
CA ALA A 90 3.47 -2.57 -3.23
C ALA A 90 2.05 -2.31 -2.71
N TYR A 91 1.34 -3.34 -2.25
CA TYR A 91 0.01 -3.16 -1.67
C TYR A 91 0.07 -2.47 -0.29
N LEU A 92 1.10 -2.75 0.50
CA LEU A 92 1.37 -2.01 1.73
C LEU A 92 1.67 -0.54 1.44
N PHE A 93 2.51 -0.25 0.44
CA PHE A 93 2.75 1.11 -0.04
C PHE A 93 1.44 1.83 -0.37
N VAL A 94 0.53 1.19 -1.12
CA VAL A 94 -0.77 1.77 -1.47
C VAL A 94 -1.54 2.23 -0.23
N ILE A 95 -1.55 1.43 0.84
CA ILE A 95 -2.22 1.78 2.10
C ILE A 95 -1.49 2.94 2.78
N LEU A 96 -0.19 2.83 2.97
CA LEU A 96 0.60 3.84 3.71
C LEU A 96 0.59 5.19 3.00
N TYR A 97 0.65 5.20 1.67
CA TYR A 97 0.55 6.41 0.85
C TYR A 97 -0.80 7.10 1.03
N TYR A 98 -1.90 6.35 1.10
CA TYR A 98 -3.21 6.93 1.41
C TYR A 98 -3.24 7.60 2.79
N LEU A 99 -2.70 6.91 3.81
CA LEU A 99 -2.69 7.40 5.18
C LEU A 99 -1.87 8.68 5.32
N SER A 100 -0.72 8.77 4.64
CA SER A 100 0.12 9.97 4.64
C SER A 100 -0.52 11.13 3.88
N GLU A 101 -1.00 10.91 2.66
CA GLU A 101 -1.53 11.99 1.79
C GLU A 101 -2.89 12.52 2.27
N ARG A 102 -3.59 11.77 3.13
CA ARG A 102 -4.81 12.22 3.81
C ARG A 102 -4.57 12.81 5.19
N ASN A 103 -3.30 12.97 5.58
CA ASN A 103 -2.89 13.44 6.91
C ASN A 103 -3.55 12.64 8.05
N ILE A 104 -3.78 11.34 7.85
CA ILE A 104 -4.27 10.44 8.90
C ILE A 104 -3.10 10.05 9.80
N ILE A 105 -1.93 9.80 9.19
CA ILE A 105 -0.67 9.56 9.89
C ILE A 105 0.38 10.47 9.26
N ASP A 106 1.17 11.13 10.10
CA ASP A 106 2.28 11.96 9.62
C ASP A 106 3.31 11.09 8.87
N LYS A 107 3.72 11.57 7.69
CA LYS A 107 4.65 10.83 6.81
C LYS A 107 6.01 10.62 7.47
N LYS A 108 6.51 11.61 8.22
CA LYS A 108 7.81 11.54 8.88
C LYS A 108 7.77 10.52 10.03
N PHE A 109 6.69 10.52 10.81
CA PHE A 109 6.41 9.49 11.82
C PHE A 109 6.36 8.10 11.20
N LEU A 110 5.62 7.92 10.10
CA LEU A 110 5.46 6.63 9.44
C LEU A 110 6.82 6.07 8.96
N ILE A 111 7.65 6.90 8.34
CA ILE A 111 8.98 6.51 7.86
C ILE A 111 9.92 6.15 9.03
N ASP A 112 9.98 7.00 10.06
CA ASP A 112 10.84 6.79 11.22
C ASP A 112 10.51 5.47 11.95
N LYS A 113 9.21 5.26 12.19
CA LYS A 113 8.74 4.11 12.98
C LYS A 113 8.76 2.80 12.21
N LEU A 114 8.69 2.81 10.87
CA LEU A 114 8.86 1.59 10.06
C LEU A 114 10.25 0.98 10.27
N ARG A 115 11.26 1.83 10.47
CA ARG A 115 12.65 1.42 10.74
C ARG A 115 12.85 1.01 12.20
N CYS A 116 12.41 1.86 13.13
CA CYS A 116 12.86 1.79 14.52
C CYS A 116 11.84 1.14 15.48
N ASN A 117 10.53 1.23 15.22
CA ASN A 117 9.51 0.76 16.15
C ASN A 117 8.17 0.43 15.47
N ARG A 118 8.10 -0.76 14.87
CA ARG A 118 6.92 -1.23 14.10
C ARG A 118 5.67 -1.42 14.97
N LEU A 119 5.86 -1.76 16.24
CA LEU A 119 4.74 -1.93 17.18
C LEU A 119 4.00 -0.60 17.43
N GLU A 120 4.73 0.51 17.43
CA GLU A 120 4.14 1.83 17.59
C GLU A 120 3.24 2.20 16.39
N ILE A 121 3.68 1.89 15.17
CA ILE A 121 2.84 2.02 13.96
C ILE A 121 1.56 1.20 14.10
N ILE A 122 1.69 -0.06 14.53
CA ILE A 122 0.56 -0.97 14.71
C ILE A 122 -0.44 -0.40 15.72
N ASN A 123 0.03 0.11 16.86
CA ASN A 123 -0.83 0.72 17.88
C ASN A 123 -1.55 1.96 17.33
N THR A 124 -0.84 2.86 16.66
CA THR A 124 -1.45 4.05 16.04
C THR A 124 -2.49 3.67 14.99
N LEU A 125 -2.21 2.67 14.15
CA LEU A 125 -3.17 2.19 13.15
C LEU A 125 -4.41 1.58 13.80
N TYR A 126 -4.24 0.85 14.90
CA TYR A 126 -5.34 0.27 15.66
C TYR A 126 -6.27 1.34 16.22
N GLU A 127 -5.72 2.38 16.85
CA GLU A 127 -6.47 3.52 17.38
C GLU A 127 -7.23 4.28 16.28
N LEU A 128 -6.61 4.44 15.10
CA LEU A 128 -7.20 5.14 13.95
C LEU A 128 -8.09 4.24 13.08
N SER A 129 -8.22 2.94 13.40
CA SER A 129 -8.90 1.97 12.54
C SER A 129 -10.34 2.33 12.16
N PRO A 130 -11.18 2.97 13.01
CA PRO A 130 -12.53 3.37 12.61
C PRO A 130 -12.52 4.46 11.53
N ILE A 131 -11.60 5.43 11.67
CA ILE A 131 -11.44 6.54 10.73
C ILE A 131 -10.93 6.01 9.38
N ILE A 132 -9.94 5.11 9.43
CA ILE A 132 -9.37 4.50 8.23
C ILE A 132 -10.43 3.69 7.48
N SER A 133 -11.13 2.81 8.18
CA SER A 133 -12.13 1.91 7.59
C SER A 133 -13.28 2.69 6.92
N ALA A 134 -13.69 3.83 7.50
CA ALA A 134 -14.73 4.67 6.93
C ALA A 134 -14.31 5.39 5.64
N ARG A 135 -13.01 5.69 5.47
CA ARG A 135 -12.52 6.58 4.39
C ARG A 135 -11.79 5.84 3.26
N ILE A 136 -11.04 4.79 3.58
CA ILE A 136 -10.11 4.15 2.64
C ILE A 136 -10.81 3.34 1.52
N LYS A 137 -12.07 2.98 1.73
CA LYS A 137 -12.88 2.11 0.85
C LYS A 137 -12.87 2.53 -0.62
N ARG A 138 -13.17 3.79 -0.89
CA ARG A 138 -13.25 4.31 -2.27
C ARG A 138 -11.91 4.29 -2.96
N TYR A 139 -10.85 4.65 -2.25
CA TYR A 139 -9.48 4.62 -2.74
C TYR A 139 -9.03 3.20 -3.11
N LEU A 140 -9.22 2.21 -2.23
CA LEU A 140 -8.82 0.84 -2.53
C LEU A 140 -9.66 0.19 -3.63
N MET A 141 -10.95 0.54 -3.71
CA MET A 141 -11.79 0.11 -4.83
C MET A 141 -11.28 0.68 -6.16
N ALA A 142 -10.82 1.93 -6.18
CA ALA A 142 -10.20 2.52 -7.37
C ALA A 142 -8.90 1.78 -7.74
N ILE A 143 -8.04 1.46 -6.77
CA ILE A 143 -6.83 0.66 -6.99
C ILE A 143 -7.16 -0.71 -7.58
N LYS A 144 -8.18 -1.40 -7.05
CA LYS A 144 -8.69 -2.66 -7.60
C LYS A 144 -9.05 -2.52 -9.08
N ARG A 145 -9.86 -1.52 -9.44
CA ARG A 145 -10.31 -1.30 -10.82
C ARG A 145 -9.16 -0.92 -11.75
N LEU A 146 -8.22 -0.09 -11.30
CA LEU A 146 -7.02 0.25 -12.08
C LEU A 146 -6.16 -0.98 -12.33
N ALA A 147 -5.93 -1.80 -11.32
CA ALA A 147 -5.16 -3.04 -11.46
C ALA A 147 -5.85 -4.05 -12.39
N GLU A 148 -7.17 -4.19 -12.30
CA GLU A 148 -7.94 -5.06 -13.18
C GLU A 148 -7.93 -4.61 -14.64
N ALA A 149 -7.94 -3.30 -14.88
CA ALA A 149 -8.03 -2.71 -16.21
C ALA A 149 -6.67 -2.64 -16.94
N ILE A 150 -5.58 -2.38 -16.22
CA ILE A 150 -4.27 -2.10 -16.82
C ILE A 150 -3.35 -3.33 -16.82
N ILE A 151 -3.46 -4.21 -15.82
CA ILE A 151 -2.59 -5.38 -15.71
C ILE A 151 -3.31 -6.57 -16.35
N GLU A 152 -2.72 -7.11 -17.42
CA GLU A 152 -3.26 -8.25 -18.15
C GLU A 152 -3.43 -9.49 -17.28
N VAL A 153 -4.44 -10.30 -17.61
CA VAL A 153 -4.68 -11.60 -17.00
C VAL A 153 -3.73 -12.60 -17.65
N ARG A 154 -2.86 -13.22 -16.84
CA ARG A 154 -2.17 -14.44 -17.26
C ARG A 154 -3.13 -15.61 -17.28
#